data_AF-A0A0D3E334-F1
#
_entry.id   AF-A0A0D3E334-F1
#
_cell.length_a   1.000
_cell.length_b   1.000
_cell.length_c   1.000
_cell.angle_alpha   90.00
_cell.angle_beta   90.00
_cell.angle_gamma   90.00
#
_symmetry.space_group_name_H-M   'P 1'
#
loop_
_entity.id
_entity.type
_entity.pdbx_description
1 polymer ?
#
loop_
_entity_poly.entity_id
_entity_poly.type
_entity_poly.pdbx_seq_one_letter_code
_entity_poly.pdbx_strand_id
1 'polypeptide(L)'
;MMKVLINILINIFDQAFENFTIALGAQEERKKLIYIERNREEGNVRLWNGYFSETPTYPDNLFRRRFRMNKPLFLRIVHQLSNEVDFFRQKKDCLGRLSLSPLQKCTAAIRLLAYGGAADTVDDGCSN
;
A
#
# COMPACT_ATOMS: atom_id res chain seq x y z
N MET A 1 -14.36 15.08 -17.34
CA MET A 1 -14.36 15.70 -15.98
C MET A 1 -13.96 14.71 -14.88
N MET A 2 -14.63 13.56 -14.71
CA MET A 2 -14.27 12.53 -13.70
C MET A 2 -12.83 11.98 -13.79
N LYS A 3 -12.27 11.83 -15.01
CA LYS A 3 -10.89 11.37 -15.22
C LYS A 3 -9.84 12.32 -14.62
N VAL A 4 -10.12 13.63 -14.60
CA VAL A 4 -9.20 14.64 -14.08
C VAL A 4 -9.15 14.60 -12.55
N LEU A 5 -10.30 14.46 -11.89
CA LEU A 5 -10.35 14.32 -10.43
C LEU A 5 -9.61 13.06 -9.94
N ILE A 6 -9.75 11.96 -10.68
CA ILE A 6 -9.07 10.70 -10.36
C ILE A 6 -7.56 10.84 -10.55
N ASN A 7 -7.12 11.46 -11.65
CA ASN A 7 -5.69 11.72 -11.88
C ASN A 7 -5.11 12.69 -10.84
N ILE A 8 -5.87 13.67 -10.37
CA ILE A 8 -5.46 14.55 -9.27
C ILE A 8 -5.32 13.76 -7.97
N LEU A 9 -6.28 12.89 -7.65
CA LEU A 9 -6.22 12.05 -6.44
C LEU A 9 -5.03 11.08 -6.48
N ILE A 10 -4.70 10.56 -7.66
CA ILE A 10 -3.56 9.66 -7.88
C ILE A 10 -2.25 10.42 -7.83
N ASN A 11 -2.17 11.60 -8.42
CA ASN A 11 -0.97 12.44 -8.31
C ASN A 11 -0.74 12.85 -6.85
N ILE A 12 -1.79 13.18 -6.10
CA ILE A 12 -1.70 13.43 -4.65
C ILE A 12 -1.22 12.18 -3.90
N PHE A 13 -1.72 11.00 -4.28
CA PHE A 13 -1.28 9.73 -3.69
C PHE A 13 0.19 9.44 -3.99
N ASP A 14 0.62 9.60 -5.24
CA ASP A 14 2.00 9.38 -5.67
C ASP A 14 2.94 10.39 -5.00
N GLN A 15 2.57 11.68 -4.95
CA GLN A 15 3.34 12.69 -4.23
C GLN A 15 3.42 12.41 -2.72
N ALA A 16 2.31 12.03 -2.10
CA ALA A 16 2.29 11.67 -0.68
C ALA A 16 3.14 10.41 -0.41
N PHE A 17 3.09 9.43 -1.32
CA PHE A 17 3.85 8.19 -1.21
C PHE A 17 5.35 8.42 -1.40
N GLU A 18 5.76 9.22 -2.38
CA GLU A 18 7.17 9.56 -2.62
C GLU A 18 7.72 10.41 -1.48
N ASN A 19 7.00 11.45 -1.03
CA ASN A 19 7.42 12.26 0.12
C ASN A 19 7.55 11.42 1.40
N PHE A 20 6.64 10.49 1.63
CA PHE A 20 6.69 9.59 2.76
C PHE A 20 7.84 8.56 2.65
N THR A 21 8.10 8.05 1.44
CA THR A 21 9.23 7.14 1.18
C THR A 21 10.56 7.85 1.36
N ILE A 22 10.66 9.12 0.96
CA ILE A 22 11.83 9.97 1.22
C ILE A 22 12.01 10.21 2.72
N ALA A 23 10.92 10.49 3.45
CA ALA A 23 10.94 10.67 4.90
C ALA A 23 11.37 9.40 5.66
N LEU A 24 10.93 8.22 5.21
CA LEU A 24 11.40 6.93 5.75
C LEU A 24 12.81 6.55 5.27
N GLY A 25 13.19 6.94 4.06
CA GLY A 25 14.48 6.62 3.43
C GLY A 25 15.68 7.30 4.09
N ALA A 26 15.46 8.26 4.99
CA ALA A 26 16.50 8.90 5.79
C ALA A 26 17.06 7.99 6.91
N GLN A 27 16.49 6.79 7.13
CA GLN A 27 17.03 5.79 8.04
C GLN A 27 17.18 4.42 7.36
N GLU A 28 18.36 4.14 6.78
CA GLU A 28 18.90 2.77 6.83
C GLU A 28 20.39 2.70 6.43
N GLU A 29 21.26 2.54 7.43
CA GLU A 29 22.46 1.74 7.23
C GLU A 29 22.01 0.30 6.95
N ARG A 30 22.24 -0.19 5.74
CA ARG A 30 21.81 -1.53 5.31
C ARG A 30 22.51 -2.63 6.11
N LYS A 31 21.89 -3.04 7.23
CA LYS A 31 22.24 -4.29 7.91
C LYS A 31 21.94 -5.46 6.98
N LYS A 32 22.83 -6.46 6.94
CA LYS A 32 22.66 -7.69 6.16
C LYS A 32 21.41 -8.43 6.66
N LEU A 33 20.29 -8.28 5.95
CA LEU A 33 19.03 -8.94 6.27
C LEU A 33 19.15 -10.43 5.90
N ILE A 34 18.89 -11.31 6.87
CA ILE A 34 18.72 -12.74 6.61
C ILE A 34 17.45 -12.91 5.77
N TYR A 35 17.57 -13.54 4.60
CA TYR A 35 16.42 -13.85 3.75
C TYR A 35 15.60 -14.98 4.40
N ILE A 36 14.41 -14.63 4.91
CA ILE A 36 13.41 -15.59 5.37
C ILE A 36 12.33 -15.68 4.29
N GLU A 37 12.10 -16.87 3.75
CA GLU A 37 11.01 -17.11 2.81
C GLU A 37 9.67 -16.98 3.54
N ARG A 38 8.89 -15.94 3.21
CA ARG A 38 7.59 -15.65 3.85
C ARG A 38 6.38 -15.98 2.98
N ASN A 39 6.50 -16.95 2.06
CA ASN A 39 5.44 -17.36 1.13
C ASN A 39 4.66 -16.16 0.55
N ARG A 40 5.35 -15.31 -0.21
CA ARG A 40 4.79 -14.05 -0.73
C ARG A 40 3.47 -14.26 -1.50
N GLU A 41 3.36 -15.38 -2.22
CA GLU A 41 2.16 -15.76 -2.99
C GLU A 41 0.98 -16.11 -2.08
N GLU A 42 1.22 -16.82 -0.98
CA GLU A 42 0.19 -17.16 0.01
C GLU A 42 -0.41 -15.90 0.65
N GLY A 43 0.41 -14.87 0.86
CA GLY A 43 -0.06 -13.57 1.33
C GLY A 43 -1.09 -12.93 0.39
N ASN A 44 -0.97 -13.13 -0.93
CA ASN A 44 -1.92 -12.59 -1.91
C ASN A 44 -3.25 -13.34 -1.85
N VAL A 45 -3.20 -14.67 -1.78
CA VAL A 45 -4.38 -15.54 -1.67
C VAL A 45 -5.15 -15.24 -0.38
N ARG A 46 -4.46 -15.14 0.76
CA ARG A 46 -5.08 -14.79 2.06
C ARG A 46 -5.78 -13.43 2.00
N LEU A 47 -5.16 -12.45 1.36
CA LEU A 47 -5.72 -11.11 1.26
C LEU A 47 -6.94 -11.07 0.31
N TRP A 48 -6.89 -11.82 -0.79
CA TRP A 48 -8.03 -11.98 -1.69
C TRP A 48 -9.21 -12.64 -0.98
N ASN A 49 -9.00 -13.80 -0.37
CA ASN A 49 -10.05 -14.54 0.35
C ASN A 49 -10.61 -13.76 1.56
N GLY A 50 -9.79 -12.91 2.17
CA GLY A 50 -10.22 -12.09 3.31
C GLY A 50 -11.21 -10.99 2.92
N TYR A 51 -11.03 -10.35 1.76
CA TYR A 51 -11.73 -9.10 1.45
C TYR A 51 -12.43 -9.05 0.09
N PHE A 52 -11.95 -9.77 -0.92
CA PHE A 52 -12.33 -9.58 -2.32
C PHE A 52 -12.95 -10.81 -2.99
N SER A 53 -12.91 -11.98 -2.35
CA SER A 53 -13.63 -13.17 -2.83
C SER A 53 -15.14 -12.95 -2.80
N GLU A 54 -15.87 -13.81 -3.53
CA GLU A 54 -17.34 -13.82 -3.58
C GLU A 54 -17.95 -14.03 -2.18
N THR A 55 -17.32 -14.87 -1.36
CA THR A 55 -17.61 -15.06 0.06
C THR A 55 -16.41 -14.59 0.89
N PRO A 56 -16.28 -13.28 1.19
CA PRO A 56 -15.13 -12.76 1.93
C PRO A 56 -15.19 -13.16 3.40
N THR A 57 -14.04 -13.50 3.98
CA THR A 57 -13.95 -13.80 5.42
C THR A 57 -14.34 -12.59 6.28
N TYR A 58 -14.09 -11.37 5.81
CA TYR A 58 -14.36 -10.14 6.54
C TYR A 58 -15.47 -9.29 5.88
N PRO A 59 -16.44 -8.79 6.67
CA PRO A 59 -17.46 -7.88 6.19
C PRO A 59 -16.91 -6.51 5.76
N ASP A 60 -17.67 -5.82 4.92
CA ASP A 60 -17.28 -4.55 4.30
C ASP A 60 -16.96 -3.42 5.29
N ASN A 61 -17.59 -3.41 6.45
CA ASN A 61 -17.30 -2.44 7.52
C ASN A 61 -15.85 -2.56 8.03
N LEU A 62 -15.32 -3.78 8.15
CA LEU A 62 -13.92 -4.00 8.54
C LEU A 62 -12.95 -3.57 7.44
N PHE A 63 -13.33 -3.73 6.17
CA PHE A 63 -12.56 -3.21 5.05
C PHE A 63 -12.45 -1.68 5.13
N ARG A 64 -13.59 -0.99 5.29
CA ARG A 64 -13.62 0.47 5.45
C ARG A 64 -12.82 0.93 6.66
N ARG A 65 -12.90 0.24 7.80
CA ARG A 65 -12.11 0.60 8.99
C ARG A 65 -10.61 0.45 8.76
N ARG A 66 -10.19 -0.59 8.03
CA ARG A 66 -8.78 -0.91 7.78
C ARG A 66 -8.14 -0.03 6.71
N PHE A 67 -8.86 0.25 5.62
CA PHE A 67 -8.32 0.97 4.46
C PHE A 67 -8.86 2.39 4.33
N ARG A 68 -9.79 2.80 5.19
CA ARG A 68 -10.48 4.10 5.18
C ARG A 68 -11.18 4.44 3.85
N MET A 69 -11.46 3.42 3.03
CA MET A 69 -12.10 3.55 1.72
C MET A 69 -12.99 2.35 1.38
N ASN A 70 -13.80 2.47 0.34
CA ASN A 70 -14.66 1.40 -0.17
C ASN A 70 -13.87 0.42 -1.07
N LYS A 71 -14.26 -0.86 -1.09
CA LYS A 71 -13.63 -1.91 -1.91
C LYS A 71 -13.52 -1.56 -3.41
N PRO A 72 -14.57 -1.03 -4.07
CA PRO A 72 -14.48 -0.69 -5.50
C PRO A 72 -13.49 0.44 -5.78
N LEU A 73 -13.39 1.43 -4.89
CA LEU A 73 -12.41 2.52 -5.03
C LEU A 73 -10.99 1.98 -4.91
N PHE A 74 -10.76 1.12 -3.92
CA PHE A 74 -9.47 0.46 -3.72
C PHE A 74 -9.06 -0.33 -4.97
N LEU A 75 -9.96 -1.15 -5.55
CA LEU A 75 -9.65 -1.92 -6.76
C LEU A 75 -9.33 -1.03 -7.97
N ARG A 76 -10.00 0.11 -8.12
CA ARG A 76 -9.70 1.08 -9.18
C ARG A 76 -8.30 1.67 -9.03
N ILE A 77 -7.89 2.02 -7.80
CA ILE A 77 -6.54 2.51 -7.51
C ILE A 77 -5.51 1.42 -7.87
N VAL A 78 -5.73 0.17 -7.43
CA VAL A 78 -4.82 -0.95 -7.77
C VAL A 78 -4.67 -1.12 -9.28
N HIS A 79 -5.79 -1.13 -10.02
CA HIS A 79 -5.78 -1.29 -11.47
C HIS A 79 -5.03 -0.14 -12.15
N GLN A 80 -5.27 1.09 -11.72
CA GLN A 80 -4.62 2.26 -12.31
C GLN A 80 -3.13 2.33 -12.00
N LEU A 81 -2.73 2.16 -10.73
CA LEU A 81 -1.32 2.10 -10.34
C LEU A 81 -0.57 0.96 -11.04
N SER A 82 -1.21 -0.20 -11.21
CA SER A 82 -0.59 -1.32 -11.93
C SER A 82 -0.34 -1.03 -13.42
N ASN A 83 -1.07 -0.08 -14.01
CA ASN A 83 -0.95 0.30 -15.41
C ASN A 83 -0.03 1.51 -15.61
N GLU A 84 -0.09 2.50 -14.72
CA GLU A 84 0.63 3.77 -14.85
C GLU A 84 2.01 3.74 -14.19
N VAL A 85 2.19 2.94 -13.13
CA VAL A 85 3.42 2.94 -12.33
C VAL A 85 4.12 1.59 -12.40
N ASP A 86 5.32 1.61 -12.96
CA ASP A 86 6.15 0.41 -13.19
C ASP A 86 6.48 -0.38 -11.92
N PHE A 87 6.55 0.31 -10.77
CA PHE A 87 6.77 -0.30 -9.46
C PHE A 87 5.62 -1.20 -9.03
N PHE A 88 4.36 -0.82 -9.30
CA PHE A 88 3.19 -1.59 -8.89
C PHE A 88 2.91 -2.78 -9.78
N ARG A 89 3.38 -2.73 -11.05
CA ARG A 89 3.27 -3.86 -11.98
C ARG A 89 3.93 -5.11 -11.40
N GLN A 90 3.25 -6.26 -11.56
CA GLN A 90 3.84 -7.54 -11.19
C GLN A 90 4.90 -7.93 -12.24
N LYS A 91 6.14 -8.09 -11.80
CA LYS A 91 7.27 -8.51 -12.65
C LYS A 91 7.84 -9.83 -12.14
N LYS A 92 8.45 -10.63 -13.00
CA LYS A 92 9.28 -11.76 -12.55
C LYS A 92 10.64 -11.21 -12.09
N ASP A 93 11.12 -11.70 -10.96
CA ASP A 93 12.48 -11.40 -10.50
C ASP A 93 13.52 -12.16 -11.34
N CYS A 94 14.80 -11.88 -11.10
CA CYS A 94 15.92 -12.53 -11.80
C CYS A 94 15.98 -14.05 -11.58
N LEU A 95 15.23 -14.57 -10.60
CA LEU A 95 15.11 -16.00 -10.27
C LEU A 95 13.83 -16.60 -10.88
N GLY A 96 13.10 -15.84 -11.70
CA GLY A 96 11.86 -16.27 -12.37
C GLY A 96 10.62 -16.31 -11.47
N ARG A 97 10.73 -15.91 -10.19
CA ARG A 97 9.60 -15.86 -9.24
C ARG A 97 8.80 -14.59 -9.44
N LEU A 98 7.49 -14.65 -9.23
CA LEU A 98 6.64 -13.46 -9.30
C LEU A 98 6.93 -12.55 -8.10
N SER A 99 7.21 -11.29 -8.40
CA SER A 99 7.25 -10.24 -7.37
C SER A 99 5.88 -10.06 -6.71
N LEU A 100 5.85 -9.29 -5.62
CA LEU A 100 4.63 -8.98 -4.87
C LEU A 100 3.53 -8.48 -5.82
N SER A 101 2.31 -8.95 -5.58
CA SER A 101 1.18 -8.56 -6.43
C SER A 101 0.91 -7.05 -6.28
N PRO A 102 0.36 -6.39 -7.32
CA PRO A 102 -0.04 -4.98 -7.25
C PRO A 102 -0.98 -4.74 -6.07
N LEU A 103 -1.87 -5.71 -5.82
CA LEU A 103 -2.80 -5.72 -4.70
C LEU A 103 -2.08 -5.69 -3.33
N GLN A 104 -1.02 -6.48 -3.16
CA GLN A 104 -0.20 -6.48 -1.94
C GLN A 104 0.56 -5.17 -1.77
N LYS A 105 1.18 -4.66 -2.84
CA LYS A 105 1.92 -3.39 -2.82
C LYS A 105 1.01 -2.22 -2.45
N CYS A 106 -0.17 -2.13 -3.08
CA CYS A 106 -1.16 -1.11 -2.77
C CYS A 106 -1.73 -1.26 -1.35
N THR A 107 -1.96 -2.50 -0.89
CA THR A 107 -2.39 -2.75 0.49
C THR A 107 -1.38 -2.19 1.49
N ALA A 108 -0.09 -2.43 1.27
CA ALA A 108 0.96 -1.91 2.14
C ALA A 108 1.01 -0.38 2.10
N ALA A 109 1.04 0.22 0.90
CA ALA A 109 1.07 1.67 0.71
C ALA A 109 -0.15 2.38 1.33
N ILE A 110 -1.37 1.89 1.06
CA ILE A 110 -2.60 2.48 1.59
C ILE A 110 -2.69 2.33 3.10
N ARG A 111 -2.27 1.18 3.66
CA ARG A 111 -2.20 1.02 5.13
C ARG A 111 -1.22 2.00 5.73
N LEU A 112 -0.06 2.16 5.10
CA LEU A 112 0.96 3.11 5.53
C LEU A 112 0.42 4.55 5.52
N LEU A 113 -0.33 4.96 4.51
CA LEU A 113 -0.97 6.28 4.49
C LEU A 113 -2.14 6.39 5.49
N ALA A 114 -2.93 5.33 5.66
CA ALA A 114 -4.06 5.33 6.58
C ALA A 114 -3.65 5.40 8.06
N TYR A 115 -2.42 4.98 8.39
CA TYR A 115 -1.86 5.00 9.75
C TYR A 115 -0.70 5.99 9.94
N GLY A 116 0.03 6.32 8.88
CA GLY A 116 1.31 7.06 8.87
C GLY A 116 1.19 8.58 8.88
N GLY A 117 0.02 9.13 9.18
CA GLY A 117 -0.17 10.54 9.53
C GLY A 117 0.00 10.82 11.04
N ALA A 118 0.72 9.97 11.78
CA ALA A 118 0.90 10.06 13.23
C ALA A 118 2.38 10.23 13.63
N ALA A 119 3.13 11.03 12.88
CA ALA A 119 4.51 11.38 13.22
C ALA A 119 4.73 12.89 13.39
N ASP A 120 3.71 13.75 13.29
CA ASP A 120 3.88 15.18 13.52
C ASP A 120 2.65 15.81 14.17
N THR A 121 2.71 15.92 15.51
CA THR A 121 2.30 17.07 16.35
C THR A 121 2.27 16.64 17.83
N VAL A 122 3.42 16.62 18.49
CA VAL A 122 3.51 17.10 19.89
C VAL A 122 4.67 18.08 19.94
N ASP A 123 4.36 19.29 19.48
CA ASP A 123 5.08 20.51 19.79
C ASP A 123 4.84 20.86 21.27
N ASP A 124 5.91 21.32 21.93
CA ASP A 124 6.00 22.04 23.20
C ASP A 124 5.24 21.56 24.47
N GLY A 125 6.03 21.21 25.49
CA GLY A 125 5.62 21.37 26.90
C GLY A 125 6.18 20.34 27.87
N CYS A 126 7.38 20.58 28.41
CA CYS A 126 7.69 20.53 29.85
C CYS A 126 9.20 20.73 30.09
N SER A 127 9.63 22.00 30.06
CA SER A 127 10.61 22.49 31.03
C SER A 127 9.81 23.14 32.15
N ASN A 128 9.88 22.56 33.35
CA ASN A 128 9.79 23.23 34.66
C ASN A 128 10.22 22.24 35.73
#